data_AF-A0A386TEE6-F1
#
_entry.id   AF-A0A386TEE6-F1
#
_cell.length_a   1.000
_cell.length_b   1.000
_cell.length_c   1.000
_cell.angle_alpha   90.00
_cell.angle_beta   90.00
_cell.angle_gamma   90.00
#
_symmetry.space_group_name_H-M   'P 1'
#
loop_
_entity.id
_entity.type
_entity.pdbx_description
1 polymer ?
#
loop_
_entity_poly.entity_id
_entity_poly.type
_entity_poly.pdbx_seq_one_letter_code
_entity_poly.pdbx_strand_id
1 'polypeptide(L)'
;MAAWLALWWVWVCVALALGVIELLLPGSIFLGFALGALGMAVVVAFWAPANVALMLAIFAVLSLIAWLVLRAVFKRQSSGARIVTRDINEN
;
A
#
# COMPACT_ATOMS: atom_id res chain seq x y z
N MET A 1 -3.04 12.27 -24.90
CA MET A 1 -3.94 12.58 -23.77
C MET A 1 -3.47 12.02 -22.41
N ALA A 2 -2.56 11.04 -22.34
CA ALA A 2 -2.10 10.44 -21.06
C ALA A 2 -0.59 10.60 -20.78
N ALA A 3 0.09 11.53 -21.44
CA ALA A 3 1.55 11.68 -21.33
C ALA A 3 2.04 11.99 -19.90
N TRP A 4 1.18 12.56 -19.06
CA TRP A 4 1.47 12.84 -17.66
C TRP A 4 1.63 11.56 -16.82
N LEU A 5 1.05 10.41 -17.21
CA LEU A 5 1.30 9.14 -16.53
C LEU A 5 2.74 8.64 -16.72
N ALA A 6 3.41 9.07 -17.78
CA ALA A 6 4.83 8.76 -18.01
C ALA A 6 5.78 9.62 -17.14
N LEU A 7 5.25 10.51 -16.29
CA LEU A 7 6.03 11.29 -15.36
C LEU A 7 6.11 10.57 -14.01
N TRP A 8 7.32 10.15 -13.61
CA TRP A 8 7.53 9.39 -12.38
C TRP A 8 7.04 10.12 -11.12
N TRP A 9 7.17 11.45 -11.08
CA TRP A 9 6.77 12.25 -9.93
C TRP A 9 5.25 12.32 -9.76
N VAL A 10 4.46 12.12 -10.83
CA VAL A 10 3.00 12.06 -10.73
C VAL A 10 2.59 10.85 -9.89
N TRP A 11 3.26 9.72 -10.07
CA TRP A 11 3.01 8.52 -9.25
C TRP A 11 3.38 8.72 -7.79
N VAL A 12 4.42 9.52 -7.50
CA VAL A 12 4.75 9.94 -6.12
C VAL A 12 3.62 10.80 -5.53
N CYS A 13 3.09 11.77 -6.28
CA CYS A 13 1.96 12.58 -5.83
C CYS A 13 0.71 11.72 -5.55
N VAL A 14 0.41 10.75 -6.43
CA VAL A 14 -0.68 9.80 -6.24
C VAL A 14 -0.46 8.96 -4.98
N ALA A 15 0.76 8.47 -4.75
CA ALA A 15 1.08 7.71 -3.54
C ALA A 15 0.88 8.53 -2.27
N LEU A 16 1.32 9.79 -2.26
CA LEU A 16 1.13 10.69 -1.12
C LEU A 16 -0.35 10.97 -0.87
N ALA A 17 -1.13 11.26 -1.92
CA ALA A 17 -2.56 11.48 -1.80
C ALA A 17 -3.29 10.25 -1.22
N LEU A 18 -2.97 9.05 -1.70
CA LEU A 18 -3.51 7.80 -1.18
C LEU A 18 -3.10 7.55 0.29
N GLY A 19 -1.86 7.88 0.66
CA GLY A 19 -1.39 7.80 2.04
C GLY A 19 -2.14 8.77 2.98
N VAL A 20 -2.45 9.98 2.51
CA VAL A 20 -3.27 10.93 3.27
C VAL A 20 -4.71 10.42 3.43
N ILE A 21 -5.29 9.83 2.38
CA ILE A 21 -6.64 9.23 2.45
C ILE A 21 -6.69 8.11 3.50
N GLU A 22 -5.66 7.27 3.56
CA GLU A 22 -5.56 6.20 4.57
C GLU A 22 -5.57 6.74 6.01
N LEU A 23 -4.93 7.90 6.26
CA LEU A 23 -4.94 8.54 7.58
C LEU A 23 -6.35 8.95 8.01
N LEU A 24 -7.20 9.33 7.06
CA LEU A 24 -8.59 9.72 7.31
C LEU A 24 -9.53 8.52 7.37
N LEU A 25 -9.25 7.47 6.59
CA LEU A 25 -10.05 6.27 6.43
C LEU A 25 -9.20 5.02 6.71
N PRO A 26 -9.01 4.64 7.99
CA PRO A 26 -8.15 3.53 8.36
C PRO A 26 -8.75 2.20 7.90
N GLY A 27 -8.16 1.60 6.86
CA GLY A 27 -8.63 0.36 6.23
C GLY A 27 -7.52 -0.51 5.65
N SER A 28 -6.26 -0.08 5.66
CA SER A 28 -5.04 -0.66 5.08
C SER A 28 -5.05 -0.86 3.54
N ILE A 29 -6.19 -0.64 2.88
CA ILE A 29 -6.35 -0.79 1.43
C ILE A 29 -5.70 0.37 0.68
N PHE A 30 -5.88 1.61 1.14
CA PHE A 30 -5.29 2.77 0.46
C PHE A 30 -3.78 2.79 0.63
N LEU A 31 -3.27 2.29 1.76
CA LEU A 31 -1.83 2.07 1.95
C LEU A 31 -1.25 1.09 0.90
N GLY A 32 -1.97 0.01 0.59
CA GLY A 32 -1.57 -0.93 -0.46
C GLY A 32 -1.48 -0.25 -1.84
N PHE A 33 -2.46 0.57 -2.19
CA PHE A 33 -2.44 1.36 -3.42
C PHE A 33 -1.34 2.43 -3.42
N ALA A 34 -1.08 3.08 -2.29
CA ALA A 34 -0.01 4.07 -2.15
C ALA A 34 1.37 3.43 -2.42
N LEU A 35 1.61 2.24 -1.87
CA LEU A 35 2.82 1.47 -2.13
C LEU A 35 2.90 1.00 -3.59
N GLY A 36 1.78 0.59 -4.18
CA GLY A 36 1.72 0.27 -5.61
C GLY A 36 2.09 1.47 -6.50
N ALA A 37 1.63 2.67 -6.14
CA ALA A 37 1.95 3.92 -6.83
C ALA A 37 3.43 4.31 -6.65
N LEU A 38 4.01 4.12 -5.47
CA LEU A 38 5.46 4.27 -5.26
C LEU A 38 6.27 3.30 -6.14
N GLY A 39 5.83 2.05 -6.25
CA GLY A 39 6.44 1.08 -7.16
C GLY A 39 6.37 1.54 -8.63
N MET A 40 5.23 2.10 -9.04
CA MET A 40 5.09 2.69 -10.38
C MET A 40 6.01 3.90 -10.61
N ALA A 41 6.28 4.71 -9.59
CA ALA A 41 7.25 5.81 -9.72
C ALA A 41 8.64 5.28 -10.10
N VAL A 42 9.07 4.16 -9.50
CA VAL A 42 10.33 3.48 -9.86
C VAL A 42 10.25 2.92 -11.28
N VAL A 43 9.19 2.19 -11.62
CA VAL A 43 9.01 1.63 -12.97
C VAL A 43 9.11 2.72 -14.02
N VAL A 44 8.35 3.81 -13.87
CA VAL A 44 8.30 4.90 -14.84
C VAL A 44 9.61 5.70 -14.90
N ALA A 45 10.34 5.82 -13.79
CA ALA A 45 11.64 6.48 -13.77
C ALA A 45 12.69 5.76 -14.64
N PHE A 46 12.64 4.43 -14.72
CA PHE A 46 13.60 3.63 -15.50
C PHE A 46 13.05 3.18 -16.87
N TRP A 47 11.75 2.97 -16.97
CA TRP A 47 11.08 2.46 -18.15
C TRP A 47 9.62 2.93 -18.16
N ALA A 48 9.35 4.04 -18.84
CA ALA A 48 8.01 4.60 -18.99
C ALA A 48 7.26 3.90 -20.14
N PRO A 49 6.29 3.01 -19.88
CA PRO A 49 5.56 2.32 -20.94
C PRO A 49 4.63 3.31 -21.65
N ALA A 50 4.60 3.28 -22.99
CA ALA A 50 3.71 4.16 -23.76
C ALA A 50 2.22 3.74 -23.70
N ASN A 51 1.96 2.48 -23.32
CA ASN A 51 0.61 1.93 -23.26
C ASN A 51 -0.01 2.07 -21.86
N VAL A 52 -1.07 2.89 -21.77
CA VAL A 52 -1.80 3.15 -20.53
C VAL A 52 -2.39 1.87 -19.93
N ALA A 53 -2.91 0.94 -20.74
CA ALA A 53 -3.48 -0.31 -20.25
C ALA A 53 -2.41 -1.16 -19.54
N LEU A 54 -1.18 -1.18 -20.07
CA LEU A 54 -0.06 -1.87 -19.45
C LEU A 54 0.35 -1.20 -18.13
N MET A 55 0.39 0.13 -18.07
CA MET A 55 0.70 0.86 -16.83
C MET A 55 -0.31 0.56 -15.72
N LEU A 56 -1.60 0.53 -16.05
CA LEU A 56 -2.66 0.20 -15.10
C LEU A 56 -2.60 -1.27 -14.65
N ALA A 57 -2.26 -2.20 -15.55
CA ALA A 57 -2.06 -3.60 -15.21
C ALA A 57 -0.89 -3.78 -14.23
N ILE A 58 0.25 -3.13 -14.49
CA ILE A 58 1.42 -3.17 -13.58
C ILE A 58 1.05 -2.55 -12.23
N PHE A 59 0.40 -1.38 -12.22
CA PHE A 59 -0.06 -0.73 -11.00
C PHE A 59 -0.99 -1.63 -10.17
N ALA A 60 -1.95 -2.30 -10.81
CA ALA A 60 -2.87 -3.21 -10.14
C ALA A 60 -2.14 -4.41 -9.52
N VAL A 61 -1.18 -5.00 -10.24
CA VAL A 61 -0.36 -6.11 -9.72
C VAL A 61 0.50 -5.67 -8.54
N LEU A 62 1.22 -4.55 -8.67
CA LEU A 62 2.05 -4.00 -7.59
C LEU A 62 1.21 -3.68 -6.35
N SER A 63 0.04 -3.09 -6.55
CA SER A 63 -0.91 -2.79 -5.48
C SER A 63 -1.42 -4.03 -4.76
N LEU A 64 -1.79 -5.07 -5.52
CA LEU A 64 -2.25 -6.33 -4.96
C LEU A 64 -1.15 -7.00 -4.14
N ILE A 65 0.08 -7.04 -4.66
CA ILE A 65 1.26 -7.57 -3.95
C ILE A 65 1.49 -6.78 -2.65
N ALA A 66 1.52 -5.44 -2.74
CA ALA A 66 1.73 -4.59 -1.57
C ALA A 66 0.66 -4.81 -0.51
N TRP A 67 -0.61 -4.86 -0.90
CA TRP A 67 -1.72 -5.14 0.03
C TRP A 67 -1.60 -6.52 0.68
N LEU A 68 -1.25 -7.57 -0.08
CA LEU A 68 -1.02 -8.90 0.47
C LEU A 68 0.13 -8.93 1.49
N VAL A 69 1.23 -8.22 1.20
CA VAL A 69 2.37 -8.08 2.12
C VAL A 69 1.94 -7.36 3.39
N LEU A 70 1.24 -6.23 3.30
CA LEU A 70 0.71 -5.51 4.45
C LEU A 70 -0.21 -6.39 5.30
N ARG A 71 -1.13 -7.12 4.65
CA ARG A 71 -2.04 -8.04 5.33
C ARG A 71 -1.28 -9.16 6.05
N ALA A 72 -0.20 -9.68 5.45
CA ALA A 72 0.63 -10.71 6.07
C ALA A 72 1.43 -10.19 7.27
N VAL A 73 1.99 -8.98 7.18
CA VAL A 73 2.78 -8.34 8.24
C VAL A 73 1.89 -7.94 9.42
N PHE A 74 0.78 -7.25 9.19
CA PHE A 74 -0.10 -6.76 10.26
C PHE A 74 -0.92 -7.85 10.94
N LYS A 75 -1.22 -8.97 10.25
CA LYS A 75 -1.89 -10.13 10.88
C LYS A 75 -1.11 -10.68 12.09
N ARG A 76 0.20 -10.44 12.16
CA ARG A 76 1.07 -10.89 13.27
C ARG A 76 1.05 -9.96 14.49
N GLN A 77 0.36 -8.82 14.43
CA GLN A 77 0.32 -7.84 15.53
C GLN A 77 -0.88 -8.00 16.47
N SER A 78 -1.72 -9.02 16.27
CA SER A 78 -2.72 -9.38 17.28
C SER A 78 -1.99 -9.81 18.55
N SER A 79 -2.10 -8.99 19.60
CA SER A 79 -1.76 -9.41 20.96
C SER A 79 -2.64 -10.62 21.25
N GLY A 80 -2.06 -11.82 21.19
CA GLY A 80 -2.73 -13.03 21.62
C GLY A 80 -3.37 -12.78 23.00
N ALA A 81 -4.53 -13.40 23.25
CA ALA A 81 -5.22 -13.25 24.52
C ALA A 81 -4.20 -13.47 25.65
N ARG A 82 -3.93 -12.41 26.43
CA ARG A 82 -3.03 -12.49 27.57
C ARG A 82 -3.69 -13.46 28.55
N ILE A 83 -3.19 -14.69 28.61
CA ILE A 83 -3.66 -15.68 29.59
C ILE A 83 -3.14 -15.20 30.94
N VAL A 84 -4.00 -14.48 31.68
CA VAL A 84 -3.72 -14.09 33.05
C VAL A 84 -4.00 -15.31 33.91
N THR A 85 -2.95 -16.04 34.26
CA THR A 85 -3.03 -17.25 35.10
C THR A 85 -3.06 -16.95 36.58
N ARG A 86 -2.72 -15.72 36.98
CA ARG A 86 -2.66 -15.30 38.38
C ARG A 86 -3.71 -14.23 38.62
N ASP A 87 -4.70 -14.58 39.44
CA ASP A 87 -5.73 -13.64 39.85
C ASP A 87 -5.16 -12.68 40.91
N ILE A 88 -5.59 -11.42 40.85
CA ILE A 88 -5.23 -10.36 41.81
C ILE A 88 -5.86 -10.58 43.19
N ASN A 89 -6.74 -11.59 43.32
CA ASN A 89 -7.46 -11.92 44.55
C ASN A 89 -6.94 -13.18 45.26
N GLU A 90 -5.88 -13.81 44.74
CA GLU A 90 -5.14 -14.85 45.46
C GLU A 90 -4.22 -14.15 46.48
N ASN A 91 -4.69 -14.14 47.73
CA ASN A 91 -4.08 -13.47 48.88
C ASN A 91 -2.71 -14.06 49.26
#